data_AF-A0A958AWJ0-F1
#
_entry.id   AF-A0A958AWJ0-F1
#
_cell.length_a   1.000
_cell.length_b   1.000
_cell.length_c   1.000
_cell.angle_alpha   90.00
_cell.angle_beta   90.00
_cell.angle_gamma   90.00
#
_symmetry.space_group_name_H-M   'P 1'
#
loop_
_entity.id
_entity.type
_entity.pdbx_description
1 polymer ?
#
loop_
_entity_poly.entity_id
_entity_poly.type
_entity_poly.pdbx_seq_one_letter_code
_entity_poly.pdbx_strand_id
1 'polypeptide(L)'
;MLSRVADSLYWMSRYLERAENAARLIDVHLSLRLDQSPTVAGSRWERLATSLQTSLPSSEGPDDDFEMVTWLTFDSSNSNSIVSCIGAARENARQVREQISSEMWEQLNQLYLSSRQIDSEAIWLSQPHEFFQSVKDGAYFFQGITDSTMNHGEGWHFIQIGRYIERARLIASLLD
;
A
#
# COMPACT_ATOMS: atom_id res chain seq x y z
N MET A 1 24.51 13.00 3.39
CA MET A 1 23.97 11.62 3.59
C MET A 1 24.53 10.65 2.53
N LEU A 2 24.72 9.35 2.83
CA LEU A 2 25.18 8.34 1.83
C LEU A 2 24.07 8.02 0.81
N SER A 3 24.42 7.78 -0.46
CA SER A 3 23.44 7.48 -1.53
C SER A 3 22.49 6.33 -1.19
N ARG A 4 23.00 5.27 -0.55
CA ARG A 4 22.18 4.11 -0.14
C ARG A 4 21.13 4.46 0.92
N VAL A 5 21.46 5.40 1.82
CA VAL A 5 20.54 5.83 2.88
C VAL A 5 19.40 6.64 2.27
N ALA A 6 19.74 7.55 1.36
CA ALA A 6 18.78 8.33 0.61
C ALA A 6 17.80 7.44 -0.17
N ASP A 7 18.33 6.44 -0.87
CA ASP A 7 17.56 5.49 -1.67
C ASP A 7 16.58 4.68 -0.80
N SER A 8 17.04 4.14 0.33
CA SER A 8 16.14 3.40 1.25
C SER A 8 15.04 4.28 1.83
N LEU A 9 15.36 5.52 2.26
CA LEU A 9 14.35 6.44 2.79
C LEU A 9 13.31 6.83 1.73
N TYR A 10 13.77 7.08 0.50
CA TYR A 10 12.92 7.37 -0.65
C TYR A 10 11.98 6.21 -0.97
N TRP A 11 12.52 5.00 -1.14
CA TRP A 11 11.71 3.82 -1.50
C TRP A 11 10.80 3.36 -0.37
N MET A 12 11.25 3.42 0.88
CA MET A 12 10.39 3.17 2.05
C MET A 12 9.10 3.96 1.97
N SER A 13 9.21 5.28 1.72
CA SER A 13 8.04 6.14 1.65
C SER A 13 7.17 5.86 0.41
N ARG A 14 7.77 5.52 -0.73
CA ARG A 14 7.02 5.18 -1.95
C ARG A 14 6.20 3.91 -1.77
N TYR A 15 6.80 2.86 -1.22
CA TYR A 15 6.09 1.61 -0.99
C TYR A 15 4.93 1.78 -0.02
N LEU A 16 5.11 2.57 1.04
CA LEU A 16 4.02 2.82 1.99
C LEU A 16 2.88 3.62 1.37
N GLU A 17 3.19 4.63 0.54
CA GLU A 17 2.18 5.39 -0.21
C GLU A 17 1.42 4.51 -1.22
N ARG A 18 2.10 3.57 -1.88
CA ARG A 18 1.47 2.59 -2.78
C ARG A 18 0.51 1.66 -2.03
N ALA A 19 0.93 1.15 -0.86
CA ALA A 19 0.08 0.30 -0.02
C ALA A 19 -1.19 1.04 0.44
N GLU A 20 -1.06 2.29 0.86
CA GLU A 20 -2.19 3.12 1.28
C GLU A 20 -3.17 3.37 0.12
N ASN A 21 -2.66 3.78 -1.04
CA ASN A 21 -3.50 4.04 -2.21
C ASN A 21 -4.20 2.77 -2.71
N ALA A 22 -3.50 1.63 -2.71
CA ALA A 22 -4.10 0.34 -3.04
C ALA A 22 -5.23 -0.01 -2.06
N ALA A 23 -4.99 0.13 -0.75
CA ALA A 23 -6.03 -0.10 0.25
C ALA A 23 -7.24 0.80 0.01
N ARG A 24 -7.03 2.09 -0.26
CA ARG A 24 -8.09 3.05 -0.56
C ARG A 24 -8.91 2.68 -1.78
N LEU A 25 -8.28 2.38 -2.91
CA LEU A 25 -9.00 2.12 -4.15
C LEU A 25 -9.76 0.78 -4.10
N ILE A 26 -9.18 -0.25 -3.47
CA ILE A 26 -9.86 -1.54 -3.28
C ILE A 26 -11.08 -1.38 -2.34
N ASP A 27 -10.91 -0.67 -1.23
CA ASP A 27 -11.97 -0.38 -0.26
C ASP A 27 -13.17 0.33 -0.93
N VAL A 28 -12.88 1.38 -1.71
CA VAL A 28 -13.90 2.10 -2.50
C VAL A 28 -14.55 1.17 -3.54
N HIS A 29 -13.77 0.33 -4.23
CA HIS A 29 -14.31 -0.61 -5.21
C HIS A 29 -15.31 -1.59 -4.55
N LEU A 30 -14.98 -2.11 -3.37
CA LEU A 30 -15.86 -3.00 -2.61
C LEU A 30 -17.13 -2.29 -2.11
N SER A 31 -17.03 -1.04 -1.65
CA SER A 31 -18.21 -0.26 -1.23
C SER A 31 -19.16 0.00 -2.40
N LEU A 32 -18.65 0.37 -3.57
CA LEU A 32 -19.46 0.66 -4.77
C LEU A 32 -20.18 -0.58 -5.33
N ARG A 33 -19.74 -1.79 -4.98
CA ARG A 33 -20.42 -3.04 -5.36
C ARG A 33 -21.82 -3.13 -4.76
N LEU A 34 -22.02 -2.64 -3.55
CA LEU A 34 -23.30 -2.77 -2.84
C LEU A 34 -24.45 -2.03 -3.56
N ASP A 35 -24.13 -1.07 -4.42
CA ASP A 35 -25.09 -0.16 -5.06
C ASP A 35 -25.37 -0.44 -6.55
N GLN A 36 -24.75 -1.44 -7.20
CA GLN A 36 -24.75 -1.51 -8.69
C GLN A 36 -24.97 -2.90 -9.34
N SER A 37 -25.55 -2.87 -10.56
CA SER A 37 -25.92 -4.03 -11.39
C SER A 37 -24.70 -4.78 -11.98
N PRO A 38 -24.74 -6.12 -12.18
CA PRO A 38 -23.57 -6.96 -12.53
C PRO A 38 -22.92 -6.70 -13.90
N THR A 39 -23.57 -5.95 -14.80
CA THR A 39 -23.22 -5.86 -16.22
C THR A 39 -21.97 -5.02 -16.56
N VAL A 40 -21.30 -4.41 -15.57
CA VAL A 40 -20.12 -3.55 -15.76
C VAL A 40 -18.84 -4.12 -15.10
N ALA A 41 -18.91 -5.31 -14.48
CA ALA A 41 -17.91 -5.81 -13.53
C ALA A 41 -16.48 -5.97 -14.10
N GLY A 42 -16.29 -6.67 -15.24
CA GLY A 42 -14.95 -6.97 -15.78
C GLY A 42 -14.12 -5.74 -16.13
N SER A 43 -14.76 -4.69 -16.69
CA SER A 43 -14.06 -3.45 -17.04
C SER A 43 -13.53 -2.65 -15.84
N ARG A 44 -13.98 -2.96 -14.60
CA ARG A 44 -13.59 -2.21 -13.40
C ARG A 44 -12.27 -2.69 -12.82
N TRP A 45 -12.05 -4.00 -12.75
CA TRP A 45 -10.78 -4.55 -12.26
C TRP A 45 -9.62 -4.22 -13.18
N GLU A 46 -9.84 -4.17 -14.50
CA GLU A 46 -8.86 -3.67 -15.47
C GLU A 46 -8.46 -2.21 -15.19
N ARG A 47 -9.44 -1.33 -14.99
CA ARG A 47 -9.20 0.08 -14.64
C ARG A 47 -8.49 0.22 -13.30
N LEU A 48 -8.88 -0.57 -12.29
CA LEU A 48 -8.23 -0.56 -10.99
C LEU A 48 -6.78 -1.04 -11.10
N ALA A 49 -6.53 -2.16 -11.78
CA ALA A 49 -5.19 -2.71 -11.98
C ALA A 49 -4.29 -1.71 -12.73
N THR A 50 -4.85 -1.03 -13.75
CA THR A 50 -4.16 0.05 -14.47
C THR A 50 -3.81 1.22 -13.54
N SER A 51 -4.76 1.67 -12.72
CA SER A 51 -4.56 2.74 -11.73
C SER A 51 -3.49 2.38 -10.68
N LEU A 52 -3.43 1.11 -10.29
CA LEU A 52 -2.43 0.55 -9.38
C LEU A 52 -1.12 0.17 -10.08
N GLN A 53 -1.04 0.36 -11.40
CA GLN A 53 0.11 0.04 -12.25
C GLN A 53 0.59 -1.40 -12.07
N THR A 54 -0.38 -2.30 -11.99
CA THR A 54 -0.14 -3.73 -11.87
C THR A 54 -0.84 -4.46 -13.00
N SER A 55 -0.28 -5.60 -13.38
CA SER A 55 -0.91 -6.50 -14.34
C SER A 55 -1.94 -7.37 -13.64
N LEU A 56 -3.03 -7.65 -14.35
CA LEU A 56 -3.96 -8.71 -13.96
C LEU A 56 -3.25 -10.07 -14.02
N PRO A 57 -3.65 -11.04 -13.17
CA PRO A 57 -3.20 -12.41 -13.29
C PRO A 57 -3.55 -12.98 -14.67
N SER A 58 -2.68 -13.83 -15.20
CA SER A 58 -2.73 -14.37 -16.59
C SER A 58 -3.86 -15.38 -16.86
N SER A 59 -4.63 -15.79 -15.84
CA SER A 59 -5.83 -16.61 -16.01
C SER A 59 -6.95 -15.77 -16.62
N GLU A 60 -7.73 -16.35 -17.55
CA GLU A 60 -8.98 -15.76 -18.03
C GLU A 60 -9.75 -15.20 -16.83
N GLY A 61 -10.01 -13.89 -16.88
CA GLY A 61 -10.05 -13.04 -15.69
C GLY A 61 -10.98 -13.53 -14.57
N PRO A 62 -10.67 -13.24 -13.30
CA PRO A 62 -11.58 -13.56 -12.23
C PRO A 62 -12.81 -12.67 -12.38
N ASP A 63 -13.94 -13.26 -12.77
CA ASP A 63 -15.25 -12.73 -12.41
C ASP A 63 -15.46 -12.76 -10.87
N ASP A 64 -14.48 -13.28 -10.12
CA ASP A 64 -14.47 -13.36 -8.67
C ASP A 64 -13.66 -12.22 -8.03
N ASP A 65 -14.38 -11.28 -7.42
CA ASP A 65 -13.81 -10.20 -6.63
C ASP A 65 -12.87 -10.71 -5.52
N PHE A 66 -13.10 -11.91 -4.99
CA PHE A 66 -12.23 -12.48 -3.96
C PHE A 66 -10.83 -12.76 -4.48
N GLU A 67 -10.71 -13.35 -5.67
CA GLU A 67 -9.42 -13.65 -6.29
C GLU A 67 -8.66 -12.35 -6.58
N MET A 68 -9.34 -11.33 -7.11
CA MET A 68 -8.70 -10.06 -7.41
C MET A 68 -8.26 -9.30 -6.15
N VAL A 69 -9.11 -9.27 -5.12
CA VAL A 69 -8.73 -8.69 -3.83
C VAL A 69 -7.54 -9.43 -3.23
N THR A 70 -7.53 -10.76 -3.31
CA THR A 70 -6.42 -11.58 -2.84
C THR A 70 -5.13 -11.27 -3.59
N TRP A 71 -5.19 -11.17 -4.93
CA TRP A 71 -4.06 -10.81 -5.78
C TRP A 71 -3.48 -9.42 -5.46
N LEU A 72 -4.35 -8.42 -5.28
CA LEU A 72 -3.94 -7.04 -5.02
C LEU A 72 -3.54 -6.80 -3.56
N THR A 73 -3.95 -7.67 -2.64
CA THR A 73 -3.76 -7.45 -1.20
C THR A 73 -2.70 -8.36 -0.61
N PHE A 74 -2.86 -9.68 -0.77
CA PHE A 74 -2.15 -10.70 0.00
C PHE A 74 -1.12 -11.50 -0.82
N ASP A 75 -1.21 -11.48 -2.16
CA ASP A 75 -0.29 -12.26 -2.99
C ASP A 75 1.12 -11.65 -2.99
N SER A 76 2.07 -12.39 -2.43
CA SER A 76 3.49 -11.99 -2.36
C SER A 76 4.23 -12.09 -3.70
N SER A 77 3.69 -12.80 -4.69
CA SER A 77 4.23 -12.83 -6.05
C SER A 77 3.93 -11.53 -6.82
N ASN A 78 2.86 -10.84 -6.44
CA ASN A 78 2.56 -9.49 -6.89
C ASN A 78 3.41 -8.48 -6.09
N SER A 79 4.45 -7.94 -6.71
CA SER A 79 5.31 -6.92 -6.09
C SER A 79 4.59 -5.61 -5.74
N ASN A 80 3.42 -5.36 -6.33
CA ASN A 80 2.57 -4.21 -6.04
C ASN A 80 1.42 -4.53 -5.08
N SER A 81 1.34 -5.75 -4.53
CA SER A 81 0.34 -6.04 -3.51
C SER A 81 0.60 -5.26 -2.22
N ILE A 82 -0.45 -5.05 -1.42
CA ILE A 82 -0.36 -4.32 -0.15
C ILE A 82 0.69 -4.95 0.76
N VAL A 83 0.67 -6.28 0.93
CA VAL A 83 1.65 -6.98 1.79
C VAL A 83 3.07 -6.88 1.25
N SER A 84 3.27 -6.96 -0.07
CA SER A 84 4.58 -6.82 -0.70
C SER A 84 5.15 -5.42 -0.50
N CYS A 85 4.31 -4.39 -0.68
CA CYS A 85 4.69 -2.99 -0.48
C CYS A 85 5.04 -2.71 1.00
N ILE A 86 4.23 -3.16 1.96
CA ILE A 86 4.52 -3.00 3.39
C ILE A 86 5.82 -3.74 3.76
N GLY A 87 6.01 -4.95 3.23
CA GLY A 87 7.25 -5.72 3.41
C GLY A 87 8.48 -4.99 2.87
N ALA A 88 8.40 -4.45 1.66
CA ALA A 88 9.47 -3.68 1.04
C ALA A 88 9.76 -2.38 1.80
N ALA A 89 8.73 -1.68 2.29
CA ALA A 89 8.90 -0.49 3.12
C ALA A 89 9.65 -0.83 4.42
N ARG A 90 9.24 -1.90 5.12
CA ARG A 90 9.90 -2.36 6.34
C ARG A 90 11.36 -2.74 6.12
N GLU A 91 11.66 -3.43 5.03
CA GLU A 91 13.03 -3.83 4.72
C GLU A 91 13.93 -2.62 4.45
N ASN A 92 13.41 -1.62 3.72
CA ASN A 92 14.12 -0.35 3.56
C ASN A 92 14.36 0.34 4.91
N ALA A 93 13.34 0.42 5.77
CA ALA A 93 13.47 1.00 7.12
C ALA A 93 14.53 0.26 7.97
N ARG A 94 14.62 -1.06 7.84
CA ARG A 94 15.59 -1.89 8.55
C ARG A 94 17.03 -1.54 8.16
N GLN A 95 17.25 -1.28 6.87
CA GLN A 95 18.58 -0.91 6.34
C GLN A 95 19.06 0.46 6.81
N VAL A 96 18.13 1.36 7.15
CA VAL A 96 18.42 2.72 7.63
C VAL A 96 17.92 2.95 9.04
N ARG A 97 17.91 1.90 9.89
CA ARG A 97 17.36 1.96 11.25
C ARG A 97 17.93 3.10 12.11
N GLU A 98 19.19 3.45 11.89
CA GLU A 98 19.90 4.54 12.57
C GLU A 98 19.51 5.95 12.09
N GLN A 99 18.76 6.06 11.00
CA GLN A 99 18.38 7.31 10.33
C GLN A 99 16.90 7.67 10.54
N ILE A 100 16.13 6.75 11.11
CA ILE A 100 14.71 6.92 11.43
C ILE A 100 14.50 6.84 12.94
N SER A 101 13.41 7.43 13.44
CA SER A 101 13.09 7.34 14.86
C SER A 101 12.67 5.91 15.25
N SER A 102 12.72 5.58 16.54
CA SER A 102 12.28 4.26 17.02
C SER A 102 10.79 4.03 16.81
N GLU A 103 10.00 5.08 17.00
CA GLU A 103 8.56 5.09 16.78
C GLU A 103 8.22 4.80 15.31
N MET A 104 8.98 5.35 14.35
CA MET A 104 8.78 5.06 12.93
C MET A 104 8.99 3.58 12.62
N TRP A 105 10.07 3.00 13.18
CA TRP A 105 10.37 1.58 13.02
C TRP A 105 9.30 0.70 13.66
N GLU A 106 8.90 1.00 14.89
CA GLU A 106 7.88 0.25 15.62
C GLU A 106 6.55 0.25 14.87
N GLN A 107 6.11 1.43 14.39
CA GLN A 107 4.89 1.53 13.62
C GLN A 107 4.92 0.69 12.35
N LEU A 108 6.00 0.80 11.56
CA LEU A 108 6.09 0.07 10.31
C LEU A 108 6.21 -1.45 10.53
N ASN A 109 6.90 -1.86 11.60
CA ASN A 109 6.98 -3.26 11.99
C ASN A 109 5.63 -3.79 12.49
N GLN A 110 4.87 -3.01 13.27
CA GLN A 110 3.52 -3.38 13.68
C GLN A 110 2.59 -3.51 12.48
N LEU A 111 2.62 -2.56 11.55
CA LEU A 111 1.85 -2.62 10.30
C LEU A 111 2.19 -3.89 9.50
N TYR A 112 3.48 -4.20 9.33
CA TYR A 112 3.92 -5.43 8.68
C TYR A 112 3.42 -6.70 9.38
N LEU A 113 3.56 -6.80 10.70
CA LEU A 113 3.10 -7.98 11.44
C LEU A 113 1.58 -8.15 11.34
N SER A 114 0.83 -7.05 11.48
CA SER A 114 -0.62 -7.07 11.31
C SER A 114 -1.02 -7.53 9.92
N SER A 115 -0.34 -7.06 8.86
CA SER A 115 -0.64 -7.46 7.48
C SER A 115 -0.34 -8.94 7.17
N ARG A 116 0.54 -9.59 7.95
CA ARG A 116 0.95 -11.00 7.76
C ARG A 116 0.20 -12.01 8.60
N GLN A 117 -0.39 -11.59 9.71
CA GLN A 117 -1.10 -12.49 10.62
C GLN A 117 -2.49 -12.87 10.13
N ILE A 118 -2.85 -12.48 8.90
CA ILE A 118 -4.22 -12.53 8.45
C ILE A 118 -4.43 -13.62 7.43
N ASP A 119 -5.49 -14.38 7.66
CA ASP A 119 -6.08 -15.30 6.71
C ASP A 119 -6.96 -14.53 5.72
N SER A 120 -6.62 -14.62 4.43
CA SER A 120 -7.33 -13.94 3.34
C SER A 120 -8.81 -14.32 3.28
N GLU A 121 -9.12 -15.59 3.57
CA GLU A 121 -10.51 -16.08 3.54
C GLU A 121 -11.30 -15.53 4.74
N ALA A 122 -10.67 -15.44 5.92
CA ALA A 122 -11.29 -14.87 7.11
C ALA A 122 -11.60 -13.37 6.97
N ILE A 123 -10.74 -12.58 6.32
CA ILE A 123 -11.03 -11.16 6.03
C ILE A 123 -12.22 -11.03 5.10
N TRP A 124 -12.21 -11.78 4.00
CA TRP A 124 -13.24 -11.68 2.98
C TRP A 124 -14.63 -11.98 3.54
N LEU A 125 -14.71 -12.98 4.43
CA LEU A 125 -15.96 -13.44 5.02
C LEU A 125 -16.47 -12.59 6.19
N SER A 126 -15.61 -11.79 6.84
CA SER A 126 -15.98 -11.00 8.02
C SER A 126 -16.16 -9.53 7.68
N GLN A 127 -15.07 -8.77 7.54
CA GLN A 127 -15.07 -7.31 7.43
C GLN A 127 -13.85 -6.81 6.61
N PRO A 128 -13.86 -6.93 5.27
CA PRO A 128 -12.75 -6.47 4.42
C PRO A 128 -12.44 -4.97 4.58
N HIS A 129 -13.45 -4.15 4.84
CA HIS A 129 -13.31 -2.71 5.05
C HIS A 129 -12.43 -2.36 6.26
N GLU A 130 -12.54 -3.10 7.37
CA GLU A 130 -11.74 -2.82 8.57
C GLU A 130 -10.25 -3.05 8.33
N PHE A 131 -9.91 -4.08 7.55
CA PHE A 131 -8.54 -4.32 7.15
C PHE A 131 -7.98 -3.16 6.32
N PHE A 132 -8.66 -2.74 5.25
CA PHE A 132 -8.17 -1.63 4.42
C PHE A 132 -8.11 -0.32 5.20
N GLN A 133 -9.04 -0.10 6.12
CA GLN A 133 -8.99 1.03 7.04
C GLN A 133 -7.73 0.98 7.93
N SER A 134 -7.41 -0.18 8.50
CA SER A 134 -6.20 -0.36 9.31
C SER A 134 -4.91 -0.08 8.54
N VAL A 135 -4.85 -0.43 7.24
CA VAL A 135 -3.70 -0.13 6.37
C VAL A 135 -3.56 1.37 6.14
N LYS A 136 -4.67 2.07 5.83
CA LYS A 136 -4.70 3.54 5.66
C LYS A 136 -4.28 4.23 6.96
N ASP A 137 -4.86 3.85 8.09
CA ASP A 137 -4.53 4.41 9.40
C ASP A 137 -3.07 4.17 9.76
N GLY A 138 -2.55 2.98 9.46
CA GLY A 138 -1.14 2.64 9.67
C GLY A 138 -0.18 3.54 8.87
N ALA A 139 -0.53 3.85 7.63
CA ALA A 139 0.23 4.78 6.78
C ALA A 139 0.13 6.22 7.28
N TYR A 140 -1.06 6.69 7.68
CA TYR A 140 -1.22 8.03 8.24
C TYR A 140 -0.45 8.20 9.55
N PHE A 141 -0.49 7.21 10.42
CA PHE A 141 0.23 7.23 11.69
C PHE A 141 1.74 7.26 11.46
N PHE A 142 2.25 6.48 10.49
CA PHE A 142 3.66 6.57 10.09
C PHE A 142 4.03 7.98 9.61
N GLN A 143 3.19 8.61 8.79
CA GLN A 143 3.43 9.98 8.32
C GLN A 143 3.41 11.00 9.47
N GLY A 144 2.47 10.87 10.41
CA GLY A 144 2.39 11.72 11.60
C GLY A 144 3.59 11.56 12.52
N ILE A 145 4.05 10.32 12.76
CA ILE A 145 5.29 10.06 13.49
C ILE A 145 6.48 10.70 12.77
N THR A 146 6.62 10.47 11.46
CA THR A 146 7.73 10.99 10.66
C THR A 146 7.84 12.51 10.79
N ASP A 147 6.71 13.21 10.75
CA ASP A 147 6.68 14.66 10.91
C ASP A 147 7.03 15.12 12.33
N SER A 148 6.60 14.36 13.34
CA SER A 148 6.74 14.70 14.76
C SER A 148 8.10 14.36 15.35
N THR A 149 8.77 13.30 14.89
CA THR A 149 9.96 12.74 15.56
C THR A 149 11.26 12.94 14.79
N MET A 150 11.21 13.15 13.48
CA MET A 150 12.43 13.38 12.70
C MET A 150 12.84 14.86 12.71
N ASN A 151 14.14 15.10 12.70
CA ASN A 151 14.65 16.39 12.28
C ASN A 151 14.38 16.57 10.77
N HIS A 152 13.82 17.71 10.37
CA HIS A 152 13.45 18.06 8.98
C HIS A 152 14.68 18.41 8.13
N GLY A 153 15.70 17.54 8.14
CA GLY A 153 16.89 17.63 7.31
C GLY A 153 16.80 16.75 6.06
N GLU A 154 17.97 16.39 5.49
CA GLU A 154 18.05 15.60 4.25
C GLU A 154 17.18 14.34 4.28
N GLY A 155 17.31 13.51 5.32
CA GLY A 155 16.58 12.25 5.42
C GLY A 155 15.06 12.41 5.40
N TRP A 156 14.54 13.41 6.12
CA TRP A 156 13.11 13.74 6.09
C TRP A 156 12.68 14.18 4.70
N HIS A 157 13.45 15.03 4.01
CA HIS A 157 13.13 15.45 2.65
C HIS A 157 13.12 14.29 1.65
N PHE A 158 13.99 13.29 1.77
CA PHE A 158 13.95 12.12 0.90
C PHE A 158 12.68 11.27 1.11
N ILE A 159 12.21 11.13 2.36
CA ILE A 159 10.91 10.53 2.64
C ILE A 159 9.81 11.36 1.97
N GLN A 160 9.80 12.68 2.14
CA GLN A 160 8.78 13.56 1.54
C GLN A 160 8.74 13.47 0.01
N ILE A 161 9.91 13.51 -0.64
CA ILE A 161 10.01 13.38 -2.09
C ILE A 161 9.48 12.01 -2.54
N GLY A 162 9.82 10.93 -1.83
CA GLY A 162 9.27 9.60 -2.09
C GLY A 162 7.74 9.61 -2.02
N ARG A 163 7.16 10.09 -0.91
CA ARG A 163 5.72 10.21 -0.70
C ARG A 163 5.04 10.97 -1.84
N TYR A 164 5.48 12.20 -2.10
CA TYR A 164 4.77 13.08 -3.03
C TYR A 164 4.94 12.68 -4.49
N ILE A 165 6.08 12.12 -4.89
CA ILE A 165 6.26 11.58 -6.26
C ILE A 165 5.34 10.37 -6.48
N GLU A 166 5.27 9.44 -5.52
CA GLU A 166 4.38 8.28 -5.66
C GLU A 166 2.92 8.74 -5.71
N ARG A 167 2.51 9.62 -4.80
CA ARG A 167 1.15 10.19 -4.78
C ARG A 167 0.80 10.89 -6.09
N ALA A 168 1.67 11.75 -6.61
CA ALA A 168 1.42 12.45 -7.86
C ALA A 168 1.26 11.47 -9.03
N ARG A 169 2.10 10.44 -9.08
CA ARG A 169 2.05 9.38 -10.10
C ARG A 169 0.76 8.56 -10.01
N LEU A 170 0.34 8.17 -8.81
CA LEU A 170 -0.88 7.39 -8.58
C LEU A 170 -2.15 8.20 -8.89
N ILE A 171 -2.18 9.49 -8.52
CA ILE A 171 -3.30 10.38 -8.87
C ILE A 171 -3.37 10.61 -10.37
N ALA A 172 -2.23 10.84 -11.05
CA ALA A 172 -2.22 10.98 -12.50
C ALA A 172 -2.78 9.73 -13.20
N SER A 173 -2.39 8.54 -12.73
CA SER A 173 -2.88 7.27 -13.26
C SER A 173 -4.37 7.02 -13.05
N LEU A 174 -5.02 7.71 -12.12
CA LEU A 174 -6.47 7.63 -11.89
C LEU A 174 -7.25 8.55 -12.85
N LEU A 175 -6.59 9.56 -13.42
CA LEU A 175 -7.19 10.53 -14.34
C LEU A 175 -7.11 10.10 -15.80
N ASP A 176 -6.16 9.22 -16.14
CA ASP A 176 -6.00 8.59 -17.46
C ASP A 176 -7.06 7.49 -17.70
#